data_AF-A0A354GNS9-F1
#
_entry.id   AF-A0A354GNS9-F1
#
_cell.length_a   1.000
_cell.length_b   1.000
_cell.length_c   1.000
_cell.angle_alpha   90.00
_cell.angle_beta   90.00
_cell.angle_gamma   90.00
#
_symmetry.space_group_name_H-M   'P 1'
#
loop_
_entity.id
_entity.type
_entity.pdbx_description
1 polymer ?
#
loop_
_entity_poly.entity_id
_entity_poly.type
_entity_poly.pdbx_seq_one_letter_code
_entity_poly.pdbx_strand_id
1 'polypeptide(L)'
;MIELTEDQRRQLEDGKAVDIADAKTTHCYVILRKDVYERVRRLLYDDSDWTQDELLLTLARSSKDNGWDEPGMEAYDCYDEERMKRCL
;
A
#
# COMPACT_ATOMS: atom_id res chain seq x y z
N MET A 1 14.99 7.85 -22.99
CA MET A 1 16.25 7.44 -22.33
C MET A 1 16.89 8.73 -21.85
N ILE A 2 17.10 8.88 -20.54
CA ILE A 2 17.79 10.05 -19.97
C ILE A 2 19.26 9.68 -19.91
N GLU A 3 20.11 10.45 -20.59
CA GLU A 3 21.56 10.26 -20.53
C GLU A 3 22.12 11.00 -19.32
N LEU A 4 22.98 10.33 -18.56
CA LEU A 4 23.63 10.93 -17.38
C LEU A 4 24.87 11.72 -17.82
N THR A 5 25.06 12.89 -17.22
CA THR A 5 26.35 13.59 -17.28
C THR A 5 27.41 12.84 -16.47
N GLU A 6 28.70 13.08 -16.73
CA GLU A 6 29.79 12.42 -16.00
C GLU A 6 29.76 12.74 -14.49
N ASP A 7 29.41 13.97 -14.12
CA ASP A 7 29.27 14.35 -12.71
C ASP A 7 28.14 13.60 -12.01
N GLN A 8 27.01 13.40 -12.70
CA GLN A 8 25.89 12.62 -12.17
C GLN A 8 26.25 11.14 -12.06
N ARG A 9 26.97 10.58 -13.06
CA ARG A 9 27.47 9.21 -13.01
C ARG A 9 28.36 9.00 -11.79
N ARG A 10 29.31 9.91 -11.57
CA ARG A 10 30.24 9.83 -10.43
C ARG A 10 29.53 9.93 -9.08
N GLN A 11 28.54 10.81 -8.95
CA GLN A 11 27.73 10.91 -7.73
C GLN A 11 26.97 9.61 -7.44
N LEU A 12 26.39 8.99 -8.47
CA LEU A 12 25.68 7.71 -8.33
C LEU A 12 26.63 6.55 -7.99
N GLU A 13 27.86 6.54 -8.52
CA GLU A 13 28.91 5.57 -8.16
C GLU A 13 29.35 5.71 -6.70
N ASP A 14 29.47 6.95 -6.20
CA ASP A 14 29.73 7.26 -4.80
C ASP A 14 28.53 6.94 -3.87
N GLY A 15 27.42 6.45 -4.43
CA GLY A 15 26.21 6.09 -3.70
C GLY A 15 25.35 7.28 -3.26
N LYS A 16 25.59 8.47 -3.83
CA LYS A 16 24.76 9.66 -3.61
C LYS A 16 23.60 9.67 -4.58
N ALA A 17 22.49 10.27 -4.13
CA ALA A 17 21.35 10.55 -4.98
C ALA A 17 21.62 11.82 -5.81
N VAL A 18 20.99 11.90 -6.98
CA VAL A 18 21.08 13.08 -7.87
C VAL A 18 19.70 13.70 -7.98
N ASP A 19 19.60 14.99 -7.68
CA ASP A 19 18.36 15.75 -7.83
C ASP A 19 18.24 16.32 -9.24
N ILE A 20 17.05 16.19 -9.83
CA ILE A 20 16.70 16.74 -11.14
C ILE A 20 15.43 17.54 -11.00
N ALA A 21 15.48 18.82 -11.31
CA ALA A 21 14.30 19.65 -11.44
C ALA A 21 13.78 19.58 -12.88
N ASP A 22 12.50 19.25 -13.05
CA ASP A 22 11.81 19.48 -14.32
C ASP A 22 11.40 20.95 -14.40
N ALA A 23 12.07 21.70 -15.28
CA ALA A 23 11.83 23.12 -15.48
C ALA A 23 10.39 23.44 -15.93
N LYS A 24 9.67 22.46 -16.50
CA LYS A 24 8.32 22.65 -17.04
C LYS A 24 7.23 22.45 -15.98
N THR A 25 7.45 21.53 -15.05
CA THR A 25 6.47 21.18 -14.00
C THR A 25 6.88 21.68 -12.62
N THR A 26 8.11 22.19 -12.45
CA THR A 26 8.69 22.57 -11.15
C THR A 26 8.79 21.40 -10.17
N HIS A 27 8.62 20.16 -10.64
CA HIS A 27 8.76 18.97 -9.81
C HIS A 27 10.25 18.60 -9.70
N CYS A 28 10.66 18.25 -8.49
CA CYS A 28 11.99 17.69 -8.23
C CYS A 28 11.90 16.16 -8.21
N TYR A 29 12.77 15.54 -8.99
CA TYR A 29 12.95 14.10 -9.09
C TYR A 29 14.30 13.72 -8.48
N VAL A 30 14.35 12.55 -7.86
CA VAL A 30 15.59 11.99 -7.33
C VAL A 30 15.96 10.76 -8.16
N ILE A 31 17.16 10.76 -8.72
CA ILE A 31 17.72 9.59 -9.38
C ILE A 31 18.55 8.79 -8.37
N LEU A 32 18.25 7.51 -8.30
CA LEU A 32 18.99 6.50 -7.56
C LEU A 32 19.45 5.41 -8.52
N ARG A 33 20.57 4.75 -8.19
CA ARG A 33 20.91 3.49 -8.84
C ARG A 33 19.80 2.46 -8.61
N LYS A 34 19.52 1.64 -9.62
CA LYS A 34 18.40 0.69 -9.59
C LYS A 34 18.46 -0.26 -8.40
N ASP A 35 19.63 -0.79 -8.07
CA ASP A 35 19.82 -1.68 -6.92
C ASP A 35 19.55 -0.99 -5.58
N VAL A 36 19.95 0.28 -5.44
CA VAL A 36 19.65 1.09 -4.25
C VAL A 36 18.16 1.35 -4.14
N TYR A 37 17.51 1.73 -5.25
CA TYR A 37 16.07 1.94 -5.30
C TYR A 37 15.30 0.68 -4.90
N GLU A 38 15.63 -0.48 -5.49
CA GLU A 38 14.95 -1.75 -5.16
C GLU A 38 15.13 -2.13 -3.69
N ARG A 39 16.32 -1.91 -3.13
CA ARG A 39 16.58 -2.18 -1.70
C ARG A 39 15.73 -1.28 -0.81
N VAL A 40 15.66 0.03 -1.11
CA VAL A 40 14.87 0.99 -0.33
C VAL A 40 13.37 0.73 -0.50
N ARG A 41 12.91 0.44 -1.71
CA ARG A 41 11.50 0.12 -2.01
C ARG A 41 11.00 -1.04 -1.15
N ARG A 42 11.78 -2.12 -1.05
CA ARG A 42 11.44 -3.29 -0.22
C ARG A 42 11.38 -3.00 1.28
N LEU A 43 12.04 -1.94 1.75
CA LEU A 43 12.00 -1.54 3.17
C LEU A 43 10.80 -0.62 3.48
N LEU A 44 10.36 0.17 2.50
CA LEU A 44 9.31 1.17 2.69
C LEU A 44 7.92 0.67 2.28
N TYR A 45 7.86 -0.28 1.36
CA TYR A 45 6.62 -0.75 0.78
C TYR A 45 6.61 -2.28 0.81
N ASP A 46 5.75 -2.81 1.66
CA ASP A 46 5.41 -4.23 1.67
C ASP A 46 4.23 -4.45 0.72
N ASP A 47 4.55 -4.95 -0.48
CA ASP A 47 3.57 -5.33 -1.51
C ASP A 47 3.23 -6.82 -1.42
N SER A 48 3.57 -7.46 -0.29
CA SER A 48 3.17 -8.85 -0.05
C SER A 48 1.66 -8.94 0.15
N ASP A 49 1.10 -10.09 -0.20
CA ASP A 49 -0.28 -10.39 0.17
C ASP A 49 -0.44 -10.30 1.69
N TRP A 50 -1.59 -9.82 2.13
CA TRP A 50 -1.87 -9.69 3.55
C TRP A 50 -1.88 -11.07 4.21
N THR A 51 -1.26 -11.13 5.38
CA THR A 51 -1.36 -12.32 6.22
C THR A 51 -2.80 -12.53 6.68
N GLN A 52 -3.13 -13.76 7.07
CA GLN A 52 -4.45 -14.08 7.60
C GLN A 52 -4.80 -13.20 8.82
N ASP A 53 -3.84 -12.90 9.67
CA ASP A 53 -4.04 -12.07 10.86
C ASP A 53 -4.32 -10.60 10.49
N GLU A 54 -3.63 -10.05 9.49
CA GLU A 54 -3.87 -8.70 8.98
C GLU A 54 -5.24 -8.55 8.31
N LEU A 55 -5.65 -9.58 7.55
CA LEU A 55 -6.99 -9.66 6.98
C LEU A 55 -8.07 -9.67 8.06
N LEU A 56 -7.90 -10.48 9.11
CA LEU A 56 -8.83 -10.54 10.24
C LEU A 56 -8.91 -9.21 10.99
N LEU A 57 -7.76 -8.59 11.27
CA LEU A 57 -7.71 -7.27 11.93
C LEU A 57 -8.42 -6.20 11.10
N THR A 58 -8.23 -6.22 9.79
CA THR A 58 -8.88 -5.24 8.91
C THR A 58 -10.37 -5.50 8.76
N LEU A 59 -10.79 -6.77 8.68
CA LEU A 59 -12.19 -7.14 8.68
C LEU A 59 -12.88 -6.66 9.96
N ALA A 60 -12.27 -6.87 11.13
CA ALA A 60 -12.80 -6.42 12.40
C ALA A 60 -12.93 -4.88 12.48
N ARG A 61 -11.92 -4.14 11.99
CA ARG A 61 -11.99 -2.67 11.88
C ARG A 61 -13.12 -2.22 10.96
N SER A 62 -13.22 -2.83 9.78
CA SER A 62 -14.28 -2.53 8.80
C SER A 62 -15.67 -2.83 9.35
N SER A 63 -15.84 -3.96 10.05
CA SER A 63 -17.09 -4.35 10.71
C SER A 63 -17.55 -3.26 11.67
N LYS A 64 -16.65 -2.83 12.56
CA LYS A 64 -16.91 -1.76 13.52
C LYS A 64 -17.25 -0.43 12.85
N ASP A 65 -16.46 0.00 11.88
CA ASP A 65 -16.63 1.31 11.22
C ASP A 65 -17.91 1.37 10.38
N ASN A 66 -18.43 0.23 9.93
CA ASN A 66 -19.68 0.14 9.16
C ASN A 66 -20.91 -0.20 10.02
N GLY A 67 -20.79 -0.12 11.36
CA GLY A 67 -21.94 -0.24 12.26
C GLY A 67 -22.47 -1.66 12.45
N TRP A 68 -21.68 -2.70 12.13
CA TRP A 68 -22.11 -4.08 12.38
C TRP A 68 -22.21 -4.42 13.87
N ASP A 69 -21.62 -3.60 14.74
CA ASP A 69 -21.76 -3.70 16.21
C ASP A 69 -22.97 -2.90 16.74
N GLU A 70 -23.76 -2.24 15.88
CA GLU A 70 -24.92 -1.46 16.32
C GLU A 70 -26.10 -2.35 16.75
N PRO A 71 -26.93 -1.90 17.71
CA PRO A 71 -28.12 -2.65 18.13
C PRO A 71 -29.05 -2.97 16.96
N GLY A 72 -29.49 -4.22 16.85
CA GLY A 72 -30.33 -4.73 15.77
C GLY A 72 -29.55 -5.50 14.70
N MET A 73 -28.22 -5.37 14.64
CA MET A 73 -27.39 -6.14 13.71
C MET A 73 -27.24 -7.61 14.13
N GLU A 74 -27.47 -7.96 15.39
CA GLU A 74 -27.50 -9.34 15.88
C GLU A 74 -28.53 -10.23 15.17
N ALA A 75 -29.55 -9.61 14.54
CA ALA A 75 -30.51 -10.33 13.70
C ALA A 75 -29.85 -11.02 12.50
N TYR A 76 -28.66 -10.58 12.09
CA TYR A 76 -27.92 -11.16 10.98
C TYR A 76 -27.10 -12.40 11.36
N ASP A 77 -26.80 -12.62 12.64
CA ASP A 77 -26.02 -13.78 13.11
C ASP A 77 -26.71 -15.11 12.79
N CYS A 78 -28.04 -15.12 12.77
CA CYS A 78 -28.87 -16.28 12.46
C CYS A 78 -29.67 -16.11 11.16
N TYR A 79 -29.30 -15.15 10.29
CA TYR A 79 -30.12 -14.76 9.13
C TYR A 79 -30.49 -15.94 8.22
N ASP A 80 -29.52 -16.80 7.91
CA ASP A 80 -29.72 -17.91 6.97
C ASP A 80 -30.65 -18.98 7.54
N GLU A 81 -30.54 -19.28 8.84
CA GLU A 81 -31.44 -20.21 9.51
C GLU A 81 -32.87 -19.67 9.56
N GLU A 82 -33.03 -18.39 9.89
CA GLU A 82 -34.34 -17.72 9.93
C GLU A 82 -34.97 -17.61 8.54
N ARG A 83 -34.15 -17.36 7.51
CA ARG A 83 -34.60 -17.35 6.12
C ARG A 83 -35.09 -18.72 5.67
N MET A 84 -34.36 -19.79 5.99
CA MET A 84 -34.77 -21.16 5.64
C MET A 84 -36.09 -21.58 6.31
N LYS A 85 -36.30 -21.20 7.58
CA LYS A 85 -37.57 -21.49 8.30
C LYS A 85 -38.79 -20.82 7.68
N ARG A 86 -38.62 -19.64 7.06
CA ARG A 86 -39.71 -18.88 6.43
C ARG A 86 -40.09 -19.36 5.02
N CYS A 87 -39.28 -20.24 4.42
CA CYS A 87 -39.52 -20.80 3.09
C CYS A 87 -40.17 -22.20 3.11
N LEU A 88 -40.60 -22.66 4.28
CA LEU A 88 -41.41 -23.88 4.50
C LEU A 88 -42.83 -23.50 4.94
#